data_AF-A0A075FLM5-F1
#
_entry.id   AF-A0A075FLM5-F1
#
_cell.length_a   1.000
_cell.length_b   1.000
_cell.length_c   1.000
_cell.angle_alpha   90.00
_cell.angle_beta   90.00
_cell.angle_gamma   90.00
#
_symmetry.space_group_name_H-M   'P 1'
#
loop_
_entity.id
_entity.type
_entity.pdbx_description
1 polymer ?
#
loop_
_entity_poly.entity_id
_entity_poly.type
_entity_poly.pdbx_seq_one_letter_code
_entity_poly.pdbx_strand_id
1 'polypeptide(L)'
;MDGKSYEKLQKILLKKPVKTASGVAVIALMPKPYACPHGRCTYCPGGIEFNTPNSYTGKEPVAISSIKNGYDANIQITAKLNQLHVFGHDATKIELVVVGGTFLFMPKDYQENFIKSCYDALNGFPSPNLEIAMENNQKAKNRNVGFTIETKPDYCKKEHVDLMLSYGVTRVEIGVQSLHERVYKIVNRGHDYNDVIDSFQISKDSGYKIVAHMMPGLPTMTPDEDVNDFKKLFNDSNLKPDMLKIYPSLVLKDTPLYNDYLEKNTSRILTKKCYMYLLKQKNGAKMG
;
A
#
# COMPACT_ATOMS: atom_id res chain seq x y z
N MET A 1 -5.08 -26.87 -23.40
CA MET A 1 -5.15 -26.09 -24.65
C MET A 1 -3.75 -25.99 -25.19
N ASP A 2 -3.55 -26.28 -26.48
CA ASP A 2 -2.28 -26.00 -27.15
C ASP A 2 -2.02 -24.48 -27.15
N GLY A 3 -0.73 -24.09 -27.10
CA GLY A 3 -0.34 -22.67 -26.96
C GLY A 3 -0.91 -21.76 -28.06
N LYS A 4 -1.08 -22.29 -29.28
CA LYS A 4 -1.64 -21.56 -30.43
C LYS A 4 -3.13 -21.24 -30.27
N SER A 5 -3.93 -22.10 -29.63
CA SER A 5 -5.35 -21.80 -29.40
C SER A 5 -5.54 -20.77 -28.28
N TYR A 6 -4.66 -20.76 -27.29
CA TYR A 6 -4.70 -19.76 -26.21
C TYR A 6 -4.40 -18.34 -26.75
N GLU A 7 -3.39 -18.16 -27.59
CA GLU A 7 -3.06 -16.85 -28.18
C GLU A 7 -4.24 -16.24 -28.97
N LYS A 8 -4.98 -17.07 -29.71
CA LYS A 8 -6.19 -16.63 -30.44
C LYS A 8 -7.31 -16.19 -29.50
N LEU A 9 -7.48 -16.89 -28.37
CA LEU A 9 -8.53 -16.62 -27.38
C LEU A 9 -8.14 -15.51 -26.40
N GLN A 10 -6.86 -15.20 -26.25
CA GLN A 10 -6.35 -14.21 -25.30
C GLN A 10 -7.03 -12.85 -25.46
N LYS A 11 -7.20 -12.38 -26.71
CA LYS A 11 -7.89 -11.11 -27.01
C LYS A 11 -9.36 -11.11 -26.59
N ILE A 12 -10.03 -12.25 -26.65
CA ILE A 12 -11.44 -12.43 -26.29
C ILE A 12 -11.59 -12.55 -24.76
N LEU A 13 -10.62 -13.19 -24.09
CA LEU A 13 -10.62 -13.40 -22.64
C LEU A 13 -10.23 -12.14 -21.85
N LEU A 14 -9.63 -11.14 -22.51
CA LEU A 14 -9.11 -9.94 -21.88
C LEU A 14 -10.20 -9.10 -21.19
N LYS A 15 -10.22 -9.15 -19.86
CA LYS A 15 -11.14 -8.35 -19.03
C LYS A 15 -10.41 -7.14 -18.44
N LYS A 16 -11.00 -5.95 -18.53
CA LYS A 16 -10.43 -4.69 -17.99
C LYS A 16 -8.98 -4.46 -18.50
N PRO A 17 -8.81 -4.20 -19.80
CA PRO A 17 -7.49 -4.13 -20.46
C PRO A 17 -6.52 -3.14 -19.80
N VAL A 18 -7.05 -2.07 -19.19
CA VAL A 18 -6.27 -1.07 -18.43
C VAL A 18 -5.37 -1.66 -17.35
N LYS A 19 -5.68 -2.85 -16.81
CA LYS A 19 -4.89 -3.49 -15.74
C LYS A 19 -3.46 -3.87 -16.13
N THR A 20 -3.22 -4.15 -17.41
CA THR A 20 -1.91 -4.52 -17.94
C THR A 20 -1.59 -3.76 -19.21
N ALA A 21 -2.26 -2.63 -19.44
CA ALA A 21 -2.04 -1.80 -20.63
C ALA A 21 -0.61 -1.23 -20.68
N SER A 22 0.03 -1.03 -19.53
CA SER A 22 1.44 -0.67 -19.40
C SER A 22 2.42 -1.80 -19.73
N GLY A 23 1.92 -3.03 -19.92
CA GLY A 23 2.75 -4.23 -20.04
C GLY A 23 3.32 -4.74 -18.72
N VAL A 24 2.89 -4.20 -17.58
CA VAL A 24 3.26 -4.65 -16.22
C VAL A 24 2.00 -5.01 -15.44
N ALA A 25 1.97 -6.22 -14.88
CA ALA A 25 0.88 -6.68 -14.02
C ALA A 25 1.17 -6.35 -12.55
N VAL A 26 0.29 -5.61 -11.89
CA VAL A 26 0.43 -5.28 -10.47
C VAL A 26 -0.24 -6.35 -9.61
N ILE A 27 0.50 -6.92 -8.67
CA ILE A 27 0.03 -7.89 -7.68
C ILE A 27 0.23 -7.31 -6.27
N ALA A 28 -0.89 -6.89 -5.65
CA ALA A 28 -0.89 -6.47 -4.26
C ALA A 28 -1.00 -7.67 -3.32
N LEU A 29 -0.21 -7.66 -2.25
CA LEU A 29 -0.07 -8.73 -1.27
C LEU A 29 -0.25 -8.17 0.13
N MET A 30 -0.88 -8.94 1.01
CA MET A 30 -0.96 -8.61 2.43
C MET A 30 -0.14 -9.60 3.24
N PRO A 31 0.78 -9.11 4.10
CA PRO A 31 1.36 -9.94 5.15
C PRO A 31 0.32 -10.22 6.23
N LYS A 32 0.63 -11.14 7.15
CA LYS A 32 -0.25 -11.41 8.29
C LYS A 32 -0.51 -10.12 9.09
N PRO A 33 -1.72 -9.97 9.69
CA PRO A 33 -2.01 -8.84 10.57
C PRO A 33 -0.96 -8.69 11.67
N TYR A 34 -0.48 -7.46 11.85
CA TYR A 34 0.52 -7.13 12.88
C TYR A 34 0.19 -5.77 13.49
N ALA A 35 0.35 -5.64 14.80
CA ALA A 35 0.02 -4.41 15.51
C ALA A 35 1.05 -3.33 15.21
N CYS A 36 0.62 -2.08 15.11
CA CYS A 36 1.57 -0.97 15.08
C CYS A 36 2.12 -0.74 16.51
N PRO A 37 3.43 -0.49 16.68
CA PRO A 37 4.06 -0.31 18.00
C PRO A 37 3.44 0.80 18.86
N HIS A 38 3.02 1.91 18.25
CA HIS A 38 2.36 3.05 18.92
C HIS A 38 0.88 2.83 19.29
N GLY A 39 0.34 1.62 19.06
CA GLY A 39 -1.10 1.36 19.13
C GLY A 39 -1.82 1.68 17.82
N ARG A 40 -3.01 2.28 17.87
CA ARG A 40 -3.90 2.45 16.72
C ARG A 40 -4.13 3.94 16.40
N CYS A 41 -4.02 4.31 15.12
CA CYS A 41 -4.41 5.64 14.66
C CYS A 41 -5.95 5.78 14.71
N THR A 42 -6.45 6.98 15.00
CA THR A 42 -7.89 7.18 15.25
C THR A 42 -8.78 6.84 14.06
N TYR A 43 -8.28 7.00 12.82
CA TYR A 43 -9.04 6.75 11.60
C TYR A 43 -8.81 5.35 10.99
N CYS A 44 -7.85 4.56 11.49
CA CYS A 44 -7.50 3.28 10.88
C CYS A 44 -8.56 2.20 11.22
N PRO A 45 -9.28 1.63 10.24
CA PRO A 45 -10.08 0.42 10.44
C PRO A 45 -9.19 -0.83 10.55
N GLY A 46 -9.82 -1.95 10.94
CA GLY A 46 -9.19 -3.26 10.94
C GLY A 46 -8.18 -3.46 12.07
N GLY A 47 -7.17 -4.27 11.78
CA GLY A 47 -6.14 -4.70 12.73
C GLY A 47 -6.28 -6.18 13.11
N ILE A 48 -5.44 -6.62 14.05
CA ILE A 48 -5.37 -8.02 14.50
C ILE A 48 -6.75 -8.54 14.93
N GLU A 49 -7.52 -7.72 15.64
CA GLU A 49 -8.86 -8.02 16.14
C GLU A 49 -9.85 -8.40 15.02
N PHE A 50 -9.65 -7.84 13.82
CA PHE A 50 -10.48 -8.07 12.65
C PHE A 50 -9.82 -9.00 11.63
N ASN A 51 -8.70 -9.64 12.01
CA ASN A 51 -7.85 -10.46 11.16
C ASN A 51 -7.57 -9.78 9.81
N THR A 52 -7.14 -8.52 9.83
CA THR A 52 -6.75 -7.72 8.65
C THR A 52 -5.54 -6.84 8.97
N PRO A 53 -4.68 -6.49 8.00
CA PRO A 53 -3.70 -5.43 8.20
C PRO A 53 -4.38 -4.12 8.61
N ASN A 54 -3.66 -3.26 9.34
CA ASN A 54 -4.19 -1.96 9.73
C ASN A 54 -4.56 -1.14 8.49
N SER A 55 -5.64 -0.35 8.60
CA SER A 55 -6.21 0.47 7.52
C SER A 55 -7.07 -0.27 6.49
N TYR A 56 -7.36 -1.56 6.70
CA TYR A 56 -8.23 -2.35 5.83
C TYR A 56 -9.50 -2.81 6.55
N THR A 57 -10.62 -2.91 5.83
CA THR A 57 -11.90 -3.36 6.41
C THR A 57 -12.15 -4.86 6.25
N GLY A 58 -11.33 -5.54 5.44
CA GLY A 58 -11.52 -6.95 5.11
C GLY A 58 -12.51 -7.19 3.97
N LYS A 59 -13.10 -6.12 3.43
CA LYS A 59 -14.09 -6.17 2.33
C LYS A 59 -13.46 -5.83 0.97
N GLU A 60 -12.23 -5.35 0.98
CA GLU A 60 -11.47 -5.05 -0.22
C GLU A 60 -11.10 -6.37 -0.93
N PRO A 61 -11.10 -6.42 -2.28
CA PRO A 61 -10.78 -7.66 -3.00
C PRO A 61 -9.43 -8.29 -2.63
N VAL A 62 -8.41 -7.46 -2.36
CA VAL A 62 -7.11 -7.93 -1.89
C VAL A 62 -7.22 -8.54 -0.50
N ALA A 63 -7.89 -7.88 0.45
CA ALA A 63 -8.06 -8.37 1.82
C ALA A 63 -8.83 -9.69 1.86
N ILE A 64 -9.95 -9.79 1.13
CA ILE A 64 -10.74 -11.03 1.02
C ILE A 64 -9.86 -12.18 0.50
N SER A 65 -9.08 -11.92 -0.55
CA SER A 65 -8.20 -12.93 -1.13
C SER A 65 -7.09 -13.33 -0.17
N SER A 66 -6.47 -12.37 0.53
CA SER A 66 -5.39 -12.63 1.48
C SER A 66 -5.86 -13.42 2.70
N ILE A 67 -7.03 -13.10 3.26
CA ILE A 67 -7.67 -13.86 4.34
C ILE A 67 -7.90 -15.30 3.91
N LYS A 68 -8.51 -15.52 2.73
CA LYS A 68 -8.78 -16.87 2.20
C LYS A 68 -7.49 -17.68 2.02
N ASN A 69 -6.40 -17.03 1.66
CA ASN A 69 -5.10 -17.65 1.41
C ASN A 69 -4.22 -17.69 2.68
N GLY A 70 -4.76 -17.39 3.86
CA GLY A 70 -4.03 -17.45 5.13
C GLY A 70 -2.83 -16.50 5.21
N TYR A 71 -2.84 -15.41 4.43
CA TYR A 71 -1.71 -14.48 4.29
C TYR A 71 -0.40 -15.09 3.79
N ASP A 72 -0.46 -16.28 3.19
CA ASP A 72 0.71 -16.91 2.57
C ASP A 72 1.06 -16.20 1.25
N ALA A 73 2.31 -15.77 1.10
CA ALA A 73 2.74 -15.02 -0.08
C ALA A 73 2.68 -15.87 -1.36
N ASN A 74 3.07 -17.13 -1.29
CA ASN A 74 3.11 -18.03 -2.43
C ASN A 74 1.71 -18.32 -2.96
N ILE A 75 0.77 -18.63 -2.07
CA ILE A 75 -0.63 -18.88 -2.45
C ILE A 75 -1.26 -17.60 -3.01
N GLN A 76 -1.01 -16.43 -2.39
CA GLN A 76 -1.52 -15.15 -2.90
C GLN A 76 -1.05 -14.84 -4.33
N ILE A 77 0.26 -14.97 -4.60
CA ILE A 77 0.82 -14.70 -5.92
C ILE A 77 0.35 -15.74 -6.94
N THR A 78 0.45 -17.03 -6.62
CA THR A 78 0.07 -18.12 -7.55
C THR A 78 -1.40 -18.03 -7.92
N ALA A 79 -2.29 -17.76 -6.96
CA ALA A 79 -3.72 -17.55 -7.23
C ALA A 79 -3.93 -16.34 -8.16
N LYS A 80 -3.15 -15.27 -7.98
CA LYS A 80 -3.27 -14.07 -8.81
C LYS A 80 -2.72 -14.27 -10.22
N LEU A 81 -1.59 -14.97 -10.37
CA LEU A 81 -1.02 -15.36 -11.67
C LEU A 81 -2.01 -16.19 -12.47
N ASN A 82 -2.63 -17.19 -11.83
CA ASN A 82 -3.65 -18.02 -12.45
C ASN A 82 -4.86 -17.17 -12.90
N GLN A 83 -5.32 -16.24 -12.06
CA GLN A 83 -6.40 -15.32 -12.43
C GLN A 83 -6.04 -14.45 -13.64
N LEU A 84 -4.83 -13.88 -13.66
CA LEU A 84 -4.36 -13.06 -14.79
C LEU A 84 -4.30 -13.88 -16.08
N HIS A 85 -3.78 -15.10 -16.02
CA HIS A 85 -3.72 -16.02 -17.14
C HIS A 85 -5.12 -16.39 -17.67
N VAL A 86 -6.08 -16.71 -16.79
CA VAL A 86 -7.47 -17.01 -17.18
C VAL A 86 -8.14 -15.81 -17.86
N PHE A 87 -7.78 -14.59 -17.46
CA PHE A 87 -8.27 -13.35 -18.06
C PHE A 87 -7.42 -12.86 -19.23
N GLY A 88 -6.52 -13.68 -19.79
CA GLY A 88 -5.73 -13.33 -20.96
C GLY A 88 -4.70 -12.22 -20.74
N HIS A 89 -4.39 -11.85 -19.49
CA HIS A 89 -3.38 -10.85 -19.20
C HIS A 89 -1.97 -11.43 -19.36
N ASP A 90 -1.06 -10.62 -19.90
CA ASP A 90 0.37 -10.90 -19.84
C ASP A 90 0.88 -10.62 -18.43
N ALA A 91 1.49 -11.64 -17.82
CA ALA A 91 2.07 -11.59 -16.48
C ALA A 91 3.59 -11.85 -16.51
N THR A 92 4.26 -11.65 -17.66
CA THR A 92 5.72 -11.82 -17.77
C THR A 92 6.50 -10.75 -17.01
N LYS A 93 5.95 -9.53 -16.91
CA LYS A 93 6.48 -8.44 -16.07
C LYS A 93 5.49 -8.14 -14.96
N ILE A 94 5.95 -8.22 -13.73
CA ILE A 94 5.13 -8.06 -12.53
C ILE A 94 5.71 -6.99 -11.64
N GLU A 95 4.81 -6.20 -11.05
CA GLU A 95 5.14 -5.38 -9.89
C GLU A 95 4.46 -5.95 -8.65
N LEU A 96 5.25 -6.37 -7.67
CA LEU A 96 4.74 -6.77 -6.36
C LEU A 96 4.57 -5.54 -5.46
N VAL A 97 3.45 -5.50 -4.72
CA VAL A 97 3.16 -4.41 -3.78
C VAL A 97 2.75 -5.01 -2.43
N VAL A 98 3.59 -4.85 -1.40
CA VAL A 98 3.25 -5.24 -0.03
C VAL A 98 2.49 -4.10 0.61
N VAL A 99 1.21 -4.33 0.90
CA VAL A 99 0.32 -3.33 1.49
C VAL A 99 0.08 -3.57 2.98
N GLY A 100 -0.35 -2.53 3.69
CA GLY A 100 -0.71 -2.61 5.12
C GLY A 100 0.13 -1.70 6.03
N GLY A 101 1.30 -1.24 5.57
CA GLY A 101 2.12 -0.28 6.29
C GLY A 101 2.84 -0.81 7.54
N THR A 102 2.63 -2.08 7.92
CA THR A 102 3.19 -2.70 9.13
C THR A 102 4.26 -3.75 8.88
N PHE A 103 4.58 -4.02 7.61
CA PHE A 103 5.49 -5.12 7.24
C PHE A 103 6.86 -4.99 7.91
N LEU A 104 7.41 -3.77 7.93
CA LEU A 104 8.72 -3.49 8.52
C LEU A 104 8.74 -3.53 10.06
N PHE A 105 7.57 -3.64 10.72
CA PHE A 105 7.49 -3.81 12.18
C PHE A 105 7.67 -5.28 12.59
N MET A 106 7.50 -6.19 11.63
CA MET A 106 7.45 -7.62 11.90
C MET A 106 8.86 -8.15 12.17
N PRO A 107 9.01 -9.30 12.83
CA PRO A 107 10.33 -9.91 13.02
C PRO A 107 11.06 -10.11 11.67
N LYS A 108 12.38 -9.86 11.65
CA LYS A 108 13.19 -9.92 10.43
C LYS A 108 13.07 -11.26 9.70
N ASP A 109 13.07 -12.38 10.43
CA ASP A 109 12.90 -13.71 9.86
C ASP A 109 11.56 -13.87 9.14
N TYR A 110 10.48 -13.26 9.66
CA TYR A 110 9.19 -13.28 8.96
C TYR A 110 9.26 -12.46 7.68
N GLN A 111 9.87 -11.27 7.73
CA GLN A 111 10.01 -10.41 6.56
C GLN A 111 10.79 -11.12 5.46
N GLU A 112 11.97 -11.66 5.78
CA GLU A 112 12.82 -12.37 4.82
C GLU A 112 12.13 -13.59 4.23
N ASN A 113 11.50 -14.44 5.05
CA ASN A 113 10.75 -15.60 4.58
C ASN A 113 9.57 -15.21 3.69
N PHE A 114 8.86 -14.12 4.01
CA PHE A 114 7.76 -13.63 3.20
C PHE A 114 8.25 -13.14 1.82
N ILE A 115 9.33 -12.35 1.78
CA ILE A 115 9.93 -11.85 0.54
C ILE A 115 10.48 -13.00 -0.30
N LYS A 116 11.20 -13.94 0.32
CA LYS A 116 11.68 -15.15 -0.36
C LYS A 116 10.53 -15.94 -0.98
N SER A 117 9.45 -16.16 -0.21
CA SER A 117 8.24 -16.85 -0.68
C SER A 117 7.60 -16.11 -1.86
N CYS A 118 7.67 -14.77 -1.90
CA CYS A 118 7.23 -14.00 -3.05
C CYS A 118 8.01 -14.35 -4.32
N TYR A 119 9.34 -14.37 -4.25
CA TYR A 119 10.20 -14.72 -5.38
C TYR A 119 10.02 -16.19 -5.79
N ASP A 120 9.97 -17.11 -4.84
CA ASP A 120 9.74 -18.54 -5.11
C ASP A 120 8.42 -18.78 -5.86
N ALA A 121 7.36 -18.03 -5.53
CA ALA A 121 6.09 -18.10 -6.23
C ALA A 121 6.16 -17.63 -7.69
N LEU A 122 6.93 -16.56 -7.94
CA LEU A 122 7.18 -16.06 -9.29
C LEU A 122 8.10 -17.00 -10.09
N ASN A 123 9.06 -17.63 -9.42
CA ASN A 123 9.98 -18.60 -10.01
C ASN A 123 9.28 -19.93 -10.31
N GLY A 124 8.27 -20.29 -9.51
CA GLY A 124 7.52 -21.55 -9.61
C GLY A 124 8.17 -22.72 -8.87
N PHE A 125 9.19 -22.47 -8.03
CA PHE A 125 9.87 -23.49 -7.25
C PHE A 125 10.53 -22.87 -6.00
N PRO A 126 10.73 -23.65 -4.92
CA PRO A 126 11.36 -23.16 -3.70
C PRO A 126 12.88 -22.98 -3.86
N SER A 127 13.42 -21.91 -3.29
CA SER A 127 14.87 -21.65 -3.21
C SER A 127 15.42 -21.93 -1.80
N PRO A 128 16.73 -22.12 -1.60
CA PRO A 128 17.31 -22.33 -0.27
C PRO A 128 17.31 -21.07 0.61
N ASN A 129 17.55 -19.89 0.03
CA ASN A 129 17.55 -18.60 0.72
C ASN A 129 17.00 -17.49 -0.20
N LEU A 130 16.91 -16.27 0.31
CA LEU A 130 16.37 -15.12 -0.43
C LEU A 130 17.27 -14.73 -1.62
N GLU A 131 18.58 -14.73 -1.44
CA GLU A 131 19.54 -14.31 -2.46
C GLU A 131 19.41 -15.18 -3.71
N ILE A 132 19.34 -16.51 -3.54
CA ILE A 132 19.14 -17.45 -4.64
C ILE A 132 17.74 -17.30 -5.26
N ALA A 133 16.71 -17.02 -4.45
CA ALA A 133 15.37 -16.76 -4.98
C ALA A 133 15.35 -15.52 -5.90
N MET A 134 16.05 -14.47 -5.51
CA MET A 134 16.21 -13.24 -6.30
C MET A 134 17.03 -13.48 -7.57
N GLU A 135 18.15 -14.20 -7.48
CA GLU A 135 18.98 -14.55 -8.64
C GLU A 135 18.20 -15.36 -9.67
N ASN A 136 17.45 -16.37 -9.22
CA ASN A 136 16.57 -17.17 -10.08
C ASN A 136 15.52 -16.30 -10.78
N ASN A 137 14.97 -15.29 -10.10
CA ASN A 137 13.92 -14.43 -10.66
C ASN A 137 14.41 -13.56 -11.82
N GLN A 138 15.71 -13.24 -11.88
CA GLN A 138 16.31 -12.49 -12.98
C GLN A 138 16.09 -13.17 -14.35
N LYS A 139 15.99 -14.50 -14.36
CA LYS A 139 15.82 -15.34 -15.55
C LYS A 139 14.44 -15.98 -15.66
N ALA A 140 13.57 -15.80 -14.65
CA ALA A 140 12.25 -16.40 -14.60
C ALA A 140 11.33 -15.89 -15.73
N LYS A 141 10.27 -16.66 -15.99
CA LYS A 141 9.19 -16.27 -16.92
C LYS A 141 8.36 -15.11 -16.37
N ASN A 142 8.07 -15.15 -15.07
CA ASN A 142 7.33 -14.13 -14.35
C ASN A 142 8.33 -13.28 -13.55
N ARG A 143 8.82 -12.20 -14.15
CA ARG A 143 9.87 -11.36 -13.55
C ARG A 143 9.29 -10.27 -12.68
N ASN A 144 9.82 -10.12 -11.48
CA ASN A 144 9.54 -8.98 -10.62
C ASN A 144 10.35 -7.78 -11.13
N VAL A 145 9.70 -6.88 -11.87
CA VAL A 145 10.34 -5.69 -12.45
C VAL A 145 10.18 -4.45 -11.58
N GLY A 146 9.36 -4.55 -10.53
CA GLY A 146 9.16 -3.50 -9.54
C GLY A 146 8.67 -4.12 -8.24
N PHE A 147 9.20 -3.65 -7.13
CA PHE A 147 8.78 -4.13 -5.82
C PHE A 147 8.56 -2.93 -4.93
N THR A 148 7.36 -2.85 -4.36
CA THR A 148 6.87 -1.75 -3.54
C THR A 148 6.55 -2.23 -2.14
N ILE A 149 6.99 -1.49 -1.12
CA ILE A 149 6.59 -1.69 0.28
C ILE A 149 5.96 -0.40 0.81
N GLU A 150 4.77 -0.53 1.40
CA GLU A 150 4.16 0.53 2.20
C GLU A 150 4.77 0.54 3.62
N THR A 151 5.13 1.70 4.12
CA THR A 151 5.67 1.88 5.49
C THR A 151 5.26 3.21 6.12
N LYS A 152 5.54 3.36 7.41
CA LYS A 152 5.48 4.65 8.10
C LYS A 152 6.84 5.37 8.04
N PRO A 153 6.86 6.71 8.11
CA PRO A 153 8.09 7.51 8.21
C PRO A 153 9.08 7.02 9.28
N ASP A 154 8.61 6.73 10.49
CA ASP A 154 9.39 6.27 11.65
C ASP A 154 10.03 4.88 11.46
N TYR A 155 9.59 4.12 10.45
CA TYR A 155 10.13 2.83 10.01
C TYR A 155 10.66 2.88 8.58
N CYS A 156 11.15 4.06 8.19
CA CYS A 156 11.86 4.30 6.94
C CYS A 156 13.21 4.97 7.24
N LYS A 157 13.82 4.56 8.35
CA LYS A 157 15.19 4.93 8.76
C LYS A 157 16.22 4.13 7.97
N LYS A 158 17.49 4.52 8.06
CA LYS A 158 18.60 3.90 7.32
C LYS A 158 18.58 2.36 7.35
N GLU A 159 18.45 1.75 8.53
CA GLU A 159 18.38 0.29 8.70
C GLU A 159 17.20 -0.37 7.96
N HIS A 160 16.06 0.31 7.87
CA HIS A 160 14.88 -0.16 7.16
C HIS A 160 15.06 -0.03 5.64
N VAL A 161 15.67 1.06 5.20
CA VAL A 161 15.99 1.32 3.79
C VAL A 161 17.03 0.31 3.29
N ASP A 162 18.09 0.07 4.06
CA ASP A 162 19.11 -0.95 3.77
C ASP A 162 18.46 -2.35 3.68
N LEU A 163 17.55 -2.67 4.61
CA LEU A 163 16.82 -3.94 4.60
C LEU A 163 15.95 -4.09 3.34
N MET A 164 15.17 -3.06 3.00
CA MET A 164 14.37 -3.05 1.78
C MET A 164 15.24 -3.19 0.51
N LEU A 165 16.45 -2.63 0.50
CA LEU A 165 17.38 -2.79 -0.63
C LEU A 165 17.81 -4.25 -0.76
N SER A 166 18.11 -4.90 0.37
CA SER A 166 18.45 -6.34 0.37
C SER A 166 17.30 -7.23 -0.13
N TYR A 167 16.06 -6.77 -0.04
CA TYR A 167 14.87 -7.47 -0.54
C TYR A 167 14.60 -7.22 -2.05
N GLY A 168 15.38 -6.35 -2.69
CA GLY A 168 15.15 -5.92 -4.08
C GLY A 168 13.98 -4.96 -4.24
N VAL A 169 13.63 -4.21 -3.18
CA VAL A 169 12.61 -3.16 -3.25
C VAL A 169 13.10 -2.02 -4.14
N THR A 170 12.19 -1.44 -4.91
CA THR A 170 12.48 -0.37 -5.88
C THR A 170 11.66 0.90 -5.64
N ARG A 171 10.59 0.79 -4.84
CA ARG A 171 9.69 1.88 -4.51
C ARG A 171 9.24 1.76 -3.07
N VAL A 172 9.25 2.87 -2.35
CA VAL A 172 8.68 2.96 -1.00
C VAL A 172 7.46 3.86 -1.04
N GLU A 173 6.41 3.46 -0.34
CA GLU A 173 5.25 4.32 -0.12
C GLU A 173 5.17 4.71 1.35
N ILE A 174 5.24 6.02 1.59
CA ILE A 174 5.38 6.58 2.93
C ILE A 174 4.04 7.17 3.35
N GLY A 175 3.52 6.65 4.46
CA GLY A 175 2.29 7.10 5.10
C GLY A 175 2.38 8.47 5.77
N VAL A 176 2.57 9.56 5.02
CA VAL A 176 2.74 10.95 5.51
C VAL A 176 1.45 11.52 6.11
N GLN A 177 0.34 11.35 5.39
CA GLN A 177 -1.03 11.75 5.74
C GLN A 177 -1.30 13.26 5.78
N SER A 178 -0.51 14.04 6.52
CA SER A 178 -0.56 15.51 6.59
C SER A 178 0.85 16.04 6.80
N LEU A 179 1.11 17.35 6.67
CA LEU A 179 2.41 17.97 7.00
C LEU A 179 2.34 18.80 8.30
N HIS A 180 1.34 18.54 9.15
CA HIS A 180 1.11 19.27 10.38
C HIS A 180 1.24 18.39 11.64
N GLU A 181 2.17 18.77 12.53
CA GLU A 181 2.39 18.13 13.84
C GLU A 181 1.13 17.94 14.68
N ARG A 182 0.25 18.96 14.71
CA ARG A 182 -1.00 18.90 15.48
C ARG A 182 -1.89 17.75 15.01
N VAL A 183 -1.87 17.43 13.71
CA VAL A 183 -2.67 16.35 13.13
C VAL A 183 -2.11 15.01 13.57
N TYR A 184 -0.79 14.81 13.55
CA TYR A 184 -0.17 13.57 14.03
C TYR A 184 -0.53 13.26 15.48
N LYS A 185 -0.52 14.30 16.34
CA LYS A 185 -0.90 14.19 17.74
C LYS A 185 -2.38 13.82 17.90
N ILE A 186 -3.28 14.52 17.19
CA ILE A 186 -4.71 14.30 17.38
C ILE A 186 -5.20 12.96 16.85
N VAL A 187 -4.55 12.43 15.79
CA VAL A 187 -4.91 11.13 15.20
C VAL A 187 -4.09 9.96 15.75
N ASN A 188 -3.24 10.21 16.75
CA ASN A 188 -2.32 9.22 17.31
C ASN A 188 -1.49 8.52 16.21
N ARG A 189 -0.83 9.31 15.35
CA ARG A 189 -0.07 8.79 14.19
C ARG A 189 1.26 8.16 14.58
N GLY A 190 1.84 8.59 15.69
CA GLY A 190 3.08 8.06 16.29
C GLY A 190 4.31 8.16 15.40
N HIS A 191 4.42 9.25 14.67
CA HIS A 191 5.65 9.80 14.12
C HIS A 191 5.53 11.32 14.15
N ASP A 192 6.62 12.00 13.85
CA ASP A 192 6.65 13.45 13.69
C ASP A 192 7.03 13.88 12.26
N TYR A 193 7.08 15.18 12.01
CA TYR A 193 7.40 15.76 10.72
C TYR A 193 8.88 15.57 10.35
N ASN A 194 9.77 15.44 11.34
CA ASN A 194 11.18 15.16 11.08
C ASN A 194 11.34 13.73 10.58
N ASP A 195 10.60 12.75 11.13
CA ASP A 195 10.57 11.38 10.58
C ASP A 195 10.17 11.40 9.09
N VAL A 196 9.25 12.28 8.68
CA VAL A 196 8.86 12.45 7.26
C VAL A 196 10.03 13.00 6.45
N ILE A 197 10.68 14.06 6.91
CA ILE A 197 11.81 14.67 6.20
C ILE A 197 12.98 13.67 6.07
N ASP A 198 13.34 13.01 7.17
CA ASP A 198 14.43 12.05 7.21
C ASP A 198 14.14 10.84 6.32
N SER A 199 12.92 10.29 6.38
CA SER A 199 12.55 9.15 5.53
C SER A 199 12.61 9.48 4.05
N PHE A 200 12.23 10.70 3.66
CA PHE A 200 12.35 11.17 2.29
C PHE A 200 13.81 11.32 1.86
N GLN A 201 14.63 11.97 2.69
CA GLN A 201 16.05 12.20 2.40
C GLN A 201 16.80 10.87 2.23
N ILE A 202 16.68 9.97 3.22
CA ILE A 202 17.34 8.65 3.21
C ILE A 202 16.90 7.82 2.00
N SER A 203 15.60 7.83 1.69
CA SER A 203 15.06 7.08 0.54
C SER A 203 15.59 7.62 -0.79
N LYS A 204 15.64 8.95 -0.97
CA LYS A 204 16.19 9.59 -2.18
C LYS A 204 17.67 9.29 -2.35
N ASP A 205 18.46 9.44 -1.29
CA ASP A 205 19.90 9.19 -1.31
C ASP A 205 20.22 7.72 -1.61
N SER A 206 19.27 6.83 -1.33
CA SER A 206 19.33 5.39 -1.62
C SER A 206 18.74 5.01 -2.99
N GLY A 207 18.27 5.98 -3.78
CA GLY A 207 17.76 5.77 -5.14
C GLY A 207 16.33 5.20 -5.23
N TYR A 208 15.55 5.27 -4.14
CA TYR A 208 14.15 4.83 -4.17
C TYR A 208 13.25 5.81 -4.91
N LYS A 209 12.27 5.26 -5.63
CA LYS A 209 11.06 6.00 -6.00
C LYS A 209 10.20 6.17 -4.75
N ILE A 210 9.68 7.38 -4.53
CA ILE A 210 8.89 7.70 -3.34
C ILE A 210 7.45 8.03 -3.71
N VAL A 211 6.51 7.33 -3.07
CA VAL A 211 5.09 7.65 -3.11
C VAL A 211 4.70 8.26 -1.77
N ALA A 212 4.23 9.51 -1.77
CA ALA A 212 3.60 10.09 -0.59
C ALA A 212 2.14 9.68 -0.50
N HIS A 213 1.70 9.13 0.63
CA HIS A 213 0.29 8.97 0.94
C HIS A 213 -0.18 10.21 1.70
N MET A 214 -1.18 10.92 1.16
CA MET A 214 -1.76 12.11 1.77
C MET A 214 -3.26 11.91 2.02
N MET A 215 -3.74 12.42 3.15
CA MET A 215 -5.12 12.26 3.60
C MET A 215 -5.77 13.62 3.88
N PRO A 216 -6.40 14.25 2.88
CA PRO A 216 -7.10 15.50 3.10
C PRO A 216 -8.34 15.29 3.98
N GLY A 217 -8.69 16.35 4.72
CA GLY A 217 -9.88 16.40 5.57
C GLY A 217 -9.72 15.72 6.92
N LEU A 218 -8.51 15.38 7.37
CA LEU A 218 -8.24 14.85 8.70
C LEU A 218 -8.74 15.82 9.81
N PRO A 219 -8.94 15.33 11.05
CA PRO A 219 -9.37 16.18 12.17
C PRO A 219 -8.49 17.43 12.32
N THR A 220 -9.11 18.57 12.59
CA THR A 220 -8.49 19.92 12.69
C THR A 220 -7.96 20.53 11.39
N MET A 221 -8.06 19.84 10.25
CA MET A 221 -7.70 20.39 8.95
C MET A 221 -8.87 21.14 8.30
N THR A 222 -8.53 22.25 7.66
CA THR A 222 -9.41 22.96 6.73
C THR A 222 -9.03 22.64 5.27
N PRO A 223 -9.97 22.77 4.31
CA PRO A 223 -9.65 22.56 2.89
C PRO A 223 -8.50 23.45 2.35
N ASP A 224 -8.37 24.68 2.85
CA ASP A 224 -7.29 25.58 2.44
C ASP A 224 -5.94 25.10 2.97
N GLU A 225 -5.90 24.56 4.19
CA GLU A 225 -4.71 23.93 4.74
C GLU A 225 -4.35 22.64 4.01
N ASP A 226 -5.33 21.79 3.65
CA ASP A 226 -5.08 20.61 2.82
C ASP A 226 -4.43 21.00 1.48
N VAL A 227 -4.95 22.06 0.81
CA VAL A 227 -4.35 22.59 -0.42
C VAL A 227 -2.93 23.11 -0.19
N ASN A 228 -2.69 23.78 0.94
CA ASN A 228 -1.35 24.25 1.29
C ASN A 228 -0.39 23.10 1.61
N ASP A 229 -0.85 22.01 2.22
CA ASP A 229 -0.08 20.77 2.42
C ASP A 229 0.39 20.22 1.06
N PHE A 230 -0.50 20.12 0.07
CA PHE A 230 -0.10 19.69 -1.28
C PHE A 230 0.90 20.66 -1.93
N LYS A 231 0.68 21.98 -1.82
CA LYS A 231 1.63 22.96 -2.35
C LYS A 231 3.00 22.81 -1.68
N LYS A 232 3.05 22.64 -0.36
CA LYS A 232 4.29 22.45 0.38
C LYS A 232 4.98 21.16 -0.03
N LEU A 233 4.25 20.04 -0.10
CA LEU A 233 4.75 18.73 -0.50
C LEU A 233 5.56 18.76 -1.81
N PHE A 234 5.12 19.55 -2.80
CA PHE A 234 5.77 19.64 -4.11
C PHE A 234 6.76 20.82 -4.27
N ASN A 235 6.71 21.82 -3.41
CA ASN A 235 7.61 22.99 -3.51
C ASN A 235 8.80 22.91 -2.53
N ASP A 236 8.63 22.29 -1.37
CA ASP A 236 9.69 22.08 -0.39
C ASP A 236 10.73 21.08 -0.94
N SER A 237 12.00 21.48 -1.00
CA SER A 237 13.09 20.64 -1.52
C SER A 237 13.28 19.35 -0.72
N ASN A 238 12.91 19.35 0.56
CA ASN A 238 13.06 18.20 1.45
C ASN A 238 12.02 17.10 1.18
N LEU A 239 10.89 17.44 0.53
CA LEU A 239 9.78 16.51 0.28
C LEU A 239 9.75 16.04 -1.17
N LYS A 240 9.10 16.74 -2.11
CA LYS A 240 9.11 16.42 -3.56
C LYS A 240 9.10 14.91 -3.88
N PRO A 241 8.02 14.19 -3.51
CA PRO A 241 7.88 12.78 -3.88
C PRO A 241 7.72 12.63 -5.39
N ASP A 242 8.09 11.47 -5.93
CA ASP A 242 7.89 11.14 -7.35
C ASP A 242 6.41 10.88 -7.67
N MET A 243 5.66 10.42 -6.66
CA MET A 243 4.28 9.96 -6.80
C MET A 243 3.43 10.37 -5.59
N LEU A 244 2.13 10.47 -5.81
CA LEU A 244 1.16 10.84 -4.79
C LEU A 244 -0.02 9.87 -4.81
N LYS A 245 -0.41 9.38 -3.63
CA LYS A 245 -1.70 8.71 -3.40
C LYS A 245 -2.53 9.55 -2.45
N ILE A 246 -3.74 9.90 -2.86
CA ILE A 246 -4.66 10.75 -2.10
C ILE A 246 -5.80 9.89 -1.56
N TYR A 247 -5.96 9.90 -0.23
CA TYR A 247 -7.00 9.17 0.49
C TYR A 247 -7.82 10.13 1.34
N PRO A 248 -8.94 10.65 0.83
CA PRO A 248 -9.81 11.51 1.64
C PRO A 248 -10.18 10.81 2.94
N SER A 249 -10.12 11.54 4.07
CA SER A 249 -10.44 10.96 5.37
C SER A 249 -11.89 10.49 5.44
N LEU A 250 -12.10 9.29 5.98
CA LEU A 250 -13.40 8.64 6.10
C LEU A 250 -13.68 8.31 7.57
N VAL A 251 -14.92 8.54 7.99
CA VAL A 251 -15.43 8.05 9.28
C VAL A 251 -15.96 6.64 9.06
N LEU A 252 -15.23 5.64 9.54
CA LEU A 252 -15.57 4.22 9.38
C LEU A 252 -15.99 3.62 10.71
N LYS A 253 -17.00 2.75 10.70
CA LYS A 253 -17.42 2.01 11.90
C LYS A 253 -16.23 1.31 12.55
N ASP A 254 -16.32 1.12 13.86
CA ASP A 254 -15.31 0.41 14.67
C ASP A 254 -13.93 1.08 14.65
N THR A 255 -13.89 2.41 14.48
CA THR A 255 -12.70 3.25 14.62
C THR A 255 -12.87 4.27 15.75
N PRO A 256 -11.80 4.69 16.44
CA PRO A 256 -11.89 5.78 17.42
C PRO A 256 -12.52 7.06 16.84
N LEU A 257 -12.22 7.40 15.58
CA LEU A 257 -12.81 8.55 14.89
C LEU A 257 -14.33 8.45 14.73
N TYR A 258 -14.88 7.22 14.60
CA TYR A 258 -16.33 7.01 14.57
C TYR A 258 -16.97 7.25 15.93
N ASN A 259 -16.29 6.90 17.02
CA ASN A 259 -16.77 7.21 18.38
C ASN A 259 -16.76 8.73 18.61
N ASP A 260 -15.67 9.42 18.25
CA ASP A 260 -15.58 10.90 18.29
C ASP A 260 -16.72 11.55 17.49
N TYR A 261 -17.09 10.97 16.33
CA TYR A 261 -18.22 11.42 15.52
C TYR A 261 -19.57 11.23 16.22
N LEU A 262 -19.83 10.08 16.84
CA LEU A 262 -21.08 9.81 17.57
C LEU A 262 -21.25 10.72 18.79
N GLU A 263 -20.16 10.99 19.50
CA GLU A 263 -20.11 11.85 20.68
C GLU A 263 -20.15 13.35 20.35
N LYS A 264 -20.17 13.71 19.06
CA LYS A 264 -20.13 15.09 18.55
C LYS A 264 -18.92 15.89 19.08
N ASN A 265 -17.77 15.22 19.25
CA ASN A 265 -16.54 15.87 19.67
C ASN A 265 -15.99 16.80 18.56
N THR A 266 -16.47 18.05 18.52
CA THR A 266 -16.17 19.01 17.44
C THR A 266 -14.69 19.34 17.28
N SER A 267 -13.86 19.07 18.30
CA SER A 267 -12.40 19.25 18.23
C SER A 267 -11.68 18.16 17.43
N ARG A 268 -12.32 16.99 17.23
CA ARG A 268 -11.75 15.79 16.59
C ARG A 268 -12.55 15.30 15.38
N ILE A 269 -13.56 16.04 14.94
CA ILE A 269 -14.39 15.70 13.78
C ILE A 269 -13.83 16.34 12.50
N LEU A 270 -14.01 15.66 11.37
CA LEU A 270 -13.71 16.18 10.03
C LEU A 270 -14.53 17.45 9.78
N THR A 271 -13.96 18.47 9.13
CA THR A 271 -14.74 19.64 8.74
C THR A 271 -15.94 19.22 7.87
N LYS A 272 -17.16 19.66 8.22
CA LYS A 272 -18.43 19.29 7.53
C LYS A 272 -18.36 19.40 5.99
N LYS A 273 -17.51 20.30 5.46
CA LYS A 273 -17.30 20.48 4.01
C LYS A 273 -16.60 19.28 3.34
N CYS A 274 -15.64 18.61 4.00
CA CYS A 274 -14.96 17.43 3.43
C CYS A 274 -15.89 16.22 3.32
N TYR A 275 -16.80 16.03 4.29
CA TYR A 275 -17.84 14.98 4.24
C TYR A 275 -18.77 15.16 3.01
N MET A 276 -19.09 16.41 2.67
CA MET A 276 -20.03 16.76 1.59
C MET A 276 -19.46 16.59 0.18
N TYR A 277 -18.15 16.78 -0.03
CA TYR A 277 -17.54 16.60 -1.35
C TYR A 277 -17.59 15.13 -1.80
N LEU A 278 -17.41 14.20 -0.86
CA LEU A 278 -17.41 12.75 -1.12
C LEU A 278 -18.82 12.18 -1.32
N LEU A 279 -19.83 12.71 -0.62
CA LEU A 279 -21.23 12.34 -0.88
C LEU A 279 -21.72 12.86 -2.24
N LYS A 280 -21.28 14.04 -2.67
CA LYS A 280 -21.61 14.57 -4.01
C LYS A 280 -21.03 13.73 -5.15
N GLN A 281 -19.84 13.15 -4.99
CA GLN A 281 -19.26 12.26 -6.01
C GLN A 281 -19.95 10.88 -6.08
N LYS A 282 -20.50 10.35 -4.97
CA LYS A 282 -21.30 9.12 -4.99
C LYS A 282 -22.72 9.30 -5.55
N ASN A 283 -23.26 10.52 -5.51
CA ASN A 283 -24.59 10.85 -6.06
C ASN A 283 -24.53 11.48 -7.47
N GLY A 284 -23.35 11.52 -8.11
CA GLY A 284 -23.12 12.17 -9.41
C GLY A 284 -23.04 11.22 -10.62
N ALA A 285 -23.46 9.97 -10.50
CA ALA A 285 -23.54 9.02 -11.62
C ALA A 285 -24.97 8.47 -11.79
N LYS A 286 -25.92 9.39 -11.94
CA LYS A 286 -27.15 9.19 -12.71
C LYS A 286 -27.41 10.48 -13.48
N MET A 287 -26.84 10.58 -14.67
CA MET A 287 -27.39 11.43 -15.72
C MET A 287 -28.15 10.51 -16.67
N GLY A 288 -29.41 10.84 -16.92
CA GLY A 288 -30.06 10.47 -18.17
C GLY A 288 -29.43 11.17 -19.35
#